data_AF-D4CKF3-F1
#
_entry.id   AF-D4CKF3-F1
#
_cell.length_a   1.000
_cell.length_b   1.000
_cell.length_c   1.000
_cell.angle_alpha   90.00
_cell.angle_beta   90.00
_cell.angle_gamma   90.00
#
_symmetry.space_group_name_H-M   'P 1'
#
loop_
_entity.id
_entity.type
_entity.pdbx_description
1 polymer ?
#
loop_
_entity_poly.entity_id
_entity_poly.type
_entity_poly.pdbx_seq_one_letter_code
_entity_poly.pdbx_strand_id
1 'polypeptide(L)'
;MKCRHCGEEIPDKSEFCPRCGQRILRIRPKQICSKCGAEVPEGADHCPGCGGKVTGKRKEEGEPGETSTAKAPFSDALIPLSRAVLPGLGACLFSFLFLAASGRFPLSNALLFYLLLSGFFAWIDLRRLEREGRLLEEGGERFLLFLPIIGLCRRLRLLPSPGFFDKAAPILELLFLNGVFLPYYILRASQGGLS
;
A
#
# COMPACT_ATOMS: atom_id res chain seq x y z
N MET A 1 2.94 22.76 20.53
CA MET A 1 3.19 21.66 19.55
C MET A 1 4.64 21.18 19.62
N LYS A 2 5.00 19.92 19.28
CA LYS A 2 6.40 19.45 19.30
C LYS A 2 7.08 19.53 17.93
N CYS A 3 8.35 19.90 17.91
CA CYS A 3 9.13 19.98 16.66
C CYS A 3 9.33 18.58 16.06
N ARG A 4 8.92 18.37 14.81
CA ARG A 4 9.14 17.10 14.10
C ARG A 4 10.63 16.79 13.85
N HIS A 5 11.48 17.81 13.89
CA HIS A 5 12.92 17.67 13.62
C HIS A 5 13.74 17.41 14.89
N CYS A 6 13.44 18.09 16.00
CA CYS A 6 14.26 18.00 17.22
C CYS A 6 13.50 17.58 18.48
N GLY A 7 12.19 17.35 18.39
CA GLY A 7 11.34 16.90 19.51
C GLY A 7 11.00 17.95 20.57
N GLU A 8 11.57 19.16 20.45
CA GLU A 8 11.38 20.25 21.42
C GLU A 8 9.95 20.77 21.44
N GLU A 9 9.48 21.22 22.61
CA GLU A 9 8.19 21.91 22.71
C GLU A 9 8.27 23.32 22.12
N ILE A 10 7.35 23.59 21.20
CA ILE A 10 7.25 24.83 20.47
C ILE A 10 6.02 25.60 20.97
N PRO A 11 6.19 26.88 21.36
CA PRO A 11 5.08 27.75 21.73
C PRO A 11 4.22 28.11 20.51
N ASP A 12 2.90 28.18 20.71
CA ASP A 12 1.87 28.18 19.65
C ASP A 12 1.91 29.37 18.67
N LYS A 13 2.73 30.40 18.92
CA LYS A 13 2.89 31.57 18.05
C LYS A 13 4.23 31.66 17.30
N SER A 14 5.17 30.73 17.52
CA SER A 14 6.50 30.80 16.88
C SER A 14 6.49 30.21 15.45
N GLU A 15 7.09 30.91 14.49
CA GLU A 15 7.21 30.46 13.08
C GLU A 15 8.42 29.57 12.82
N PHE A 16 9.38 29.59 13.75
CA PHE A 16 10.61 28.80 13.70
C PHE A 16 10.79 28.08 15.03
N CYS A 17 11.31 26.86 14.99
CA CYS A 17 11.65 26.15 16.21
C CYS A 17 12.82 26.86 16.91
N PRO A 18 12.70 27.21 18.20
CA PRO A 18 13.73 27.96 18.93
C PRO A 18 15.04 27.17 19.08
N ARG A 19 15.00 25.84 18.95
CA ARG A 19 16.18 24.98 19.17
C ARG A 19 16.89 24.52 17.90
N CYS A 20 16.16 24.28 16.82
CA CYS A 20 16.76 23.79 15.56
C CYS A 20 16.66 24.76 14.39
N GLY A 21 15.97 25.91 14.54
CA GLY A 21 15.80 26.90 13.48
C GLY A 21 14.89 26.45 12.33
N GLN A 22 14.36 25.22 12.37
CA GLN A 22 13.48 24.71 11.32
C GLN A 22 12.17 25.51 11.27
N ARG A 23 11.79 25.97 10.07
CA ARG A 23 10.52 26.67 9.84
C ARG A 23 9.34 25.72 10.06
N ILE A 24 8.34 26.19 10.82
CA ILE A 24 7.14 25.43 11.14
C ILE A 24 6.03 25.81 10.17
N LEU A 25 5.58 24.85 9.37
CA LEU A 25 4.48 25.02 8.43
C LEU A 25 3.14 24.81 9.14
N ARG A 26 2.45 25.89 9.49
CA ARG A 26 1.06 25.85 9.97
C ARG A 26 0.13 25.80 8.76
N ILE A 27 -0.35 24.61 8.40
CA ILE A 27 -1.38 24.46 7.38
C ILE A 27 -2.72 24.71 8.07
N ARG A 28 -3.30 25.90 7.85
CA ARG A 28 -4.68 26.18 8.26
C ARG A 28 -5.63 25.60 7.22
N PRO A 29 -6.50 24.63 7.56
CA PRO A 29 -7.43 24.06 6.60
C PRO A 29 -8.49 25.10 6.23
N LYS A 30 -8.40 25.63 5.01
CA LYS A 30 -9.43 26.52 4.46
C LYS A 30 -10.72 25.72 4.25
N GLN A 31 -11.83 26.18 4.83
CA GLN A 31 -13.15 25.59 4.61
C GLN A 31 -13.74 26.17 3.32
N ILE A 32 -14.26 25.32 2.45
CA ILE A 32 -14.93 25.74 1.21
C ILE A 32 -16.42 25.45 1.37
N CYS A 33 -17.27 26.42 1.05
CA CYS A 33 -18.72 26.24 1.16
C CYS A 33 -19.21 25.21 0.14
N SER A 34 -19.85 24.14 0.62
CA SER A 34 -20.42 23.09 -0.24
C SER A 34 -21.58 23.56 -1.12
N LYS A 35 -22.17 24.74 -0.85
CA LYS A 35 -23.30 25.28 -1.62
C LYS A 35 -22.90 26.22 -2.75
N CYS A 36 -21.86 27.03 -2.57
CA CYS A 36 -21.48 28.06 -3.55
C CYS A 36 -20.00 28.05 -3.92
N GLY A 37 -19.18 27.20 -3.32
CA GLY A 37 -17.74 27.13 -3.58
C GLY A 37 -16.94 28.32 -3.02
N ALA A 38 -17.57 29.27 -2.32
CA ALA A 38 -16.87 30.39 -1.70
C ALA A 38 -16.01 29.94 -0.51
N GLU A 39 -14.85 30.58 -0.32
CA GLU A 39 -14.01 30.37 0.85
C GLU A 39 -14.74 30.83 2.12
N VAL A 40 -14.82 29.97 3.13
CA VAL A 40 -15.44 30.26 4.43
C VAL A 40 -14.33 30.38 5.48
N PRO A 41 -14.22 31.52 6.17
CA PRO A 41 -13.24 31.70 7.23
C PRO A 41 -13.55 30.79 8.44
N GLU A 42 -12.50 30.39 9.17
CA GLU A 42 -12.62 29.53 10.36
C GLU A 42 -13.54 30.19 11.40
N GLY A 43 -14.61 29.49 11.80
CA GLY A 43 -15.56 29.94 12.83
C GLY A 43 -16.80 30.69 12.33
N ALA A 44 -17.02 30.83 11.03
CA ALA A 44 -18.24 31.47 10.50
C ALA A 44 -19.44 30.49 10.46
N ASP A 45 -20.54 30.83 11.15
CA ASP A 45 -21.80 30.06 11.14
C ASP A 45 -22.55 30.13 9.79
N HIS A 46 -22.28 31.17 9.01
CA HIS A 46 -22.92 31.44 7.72
C HIS A 46 -21.87 31.75 6.65
N CYS A 47 -22.07 31.21 5.46
CA CYS A 47 -21.18 31.46 4.33
C CYS A 47 -21.33 32.91 3.83
N PRO A 48 -20.24 33.67 3.69
CA PRO A 48 -20.30 35.05 3.21
C PRO A 48 -20.73 35.16 1.74
N GLY A 49 -20.58 34.10 0.95
CA GLY A 49 -20.94 34.11 -0.48
C GLY A 49 -22.40 33.78 -0.79
N CYS A 50 -23.06 32.97 0.03
CA CYS A 50 -24.44 32.52 -0.25
C CYS A 50 -25.41 32.62 0.94
N GLY A 51 -24.95 33.04 2.11
CA GLY A 51 -25.75 33.09 3.34
C GLY A 51 -26.14 31.72 3.89
N GLY A 52 -25.70 30.62 3.26
CA GLY A 52 -25.99 29.26 3.68
C GLY A 52 -25.33 28.94 5.03
N LYS A 53 -26.08 28.32 5.95
CA LYS A 53 -25.58 27.88 7.25
C LYS A 53 -24.48 26.84 7.07
N VAL A 54 -23.30 27.11 7.60
CA VAL A 54 -22.13 26.23 7.54
C VAL A 54 -22.09 25.46 8.85
N THR A 55 -22.43 24.17 8.80
CA THR A 55 -22.34 23.30 9.99
C THR A 55 -20.88 22.99 10.26
N GLY A 56 -20.20 23.86 11.01
CA GLY A 56 -18.83 23.66 11.44
C GLY A 56 -18.73 22.48 12.40
N LYS A 57 -18.46 21.28 11.90
CA LYS A 57 -17.92 20.21 12.75
C LYS A 57 -16.46 20.54 13.05
N ARG A 58 -16.24 21.21 14.18
CA ARG A 58 -14.94 21.33 14.85
C ARG A 58 -14.42 19.90 15.11
N LYS A 59 -13.53 19.39 14.27
CA LYS A 59 -12.60 18.32 14.66
C LYS A 59 -11.32 19.03 15.06
N GLU A 60 -11.20 19.28 16.36
CA GLU A 60 -9.89 19.58 16.95
C GLU A 60 -9.11 18.28 17.03
N GLU A 61 -7.86 18.34 16.56
CA GLU A 61 -6.85 17.36 16.87
C GLU A 61 -6.40 17.60 18.32
N GLY A 62 -6.66 16.61 19.17
CA GLY A 62 -5.94 16.37 20.42
C GLY A 62 -5.61 14.88 20.47
N GLU A 63 -4.32 14.55 20.51
CA GLU A 63 -3.80 13.23 20.95
C GLU A 63 -3.57 13.27 22.48
N PRO A 64 -3.29 12.16 23.19
CA PRO A 64 -3.59 10.73 22.97
C PRO A 64 -4.32 10.10 24.19
N GLY A 65 -5.06 9.00 23.97
CA GLY A 65 -5.64 8.21 25.08
C GLY A 65 -6.48 7.04 24.59
N GLU A 66 -5.97 5.83 24.79
CA GLU A 66 -6.53 4.52 24.45
C GLU A 66 -7.97 4.40 24.98
N THR A 67 -8.98 3.96 24.24
CA THR A 67 -9.23 2.57 23.84
C THR A 67 -10.56 2.55 23.07
N SER A 68 -10.56 2.21 21.79
CA SER A 68 -11.62 1.40 21.17
C SER A 68 -11.16 0.99 19.77
N THR A 69 -11.20 -0.33 19.58
CA THR A 69 -10.79 -1.09 18.41
C THR A 69 -11.71 -0.82 17.23
N ALA A 70 -11.54 0.29 16.51
CA ALA A 70 -12.11 0.45 15.19
C ALA A 70 -11.19 -0.24 14.16
N LYS A 71 -11.39 -1.56 13.97
CA LYS A 71 -10.88 -2.28 12.80
C LYS A 71 -11.21 -1.44 11.56
N ALA A 72 -10.19 -1.01 10.82
CA ALA A 72 -10.40 -0.64 9.41
C ALA A 72 -11.21 -1.77 8.75
N PRO A 73 -12.21 -1.47 7.90
CA PRO A 73 -13.00 -2.52 7.28
C PRO A 73 -12.04 -3.41 6.50
N PHE A 74 -12.00 -4.68 6.91
CA PHE A 74 -11.10 -5.70 6.38
C PHE A 74 -11.15 -5.79 4.84
N SER A 75 -12.26 -5.36 4.23
CA SER A 75 -12.48 -5.27 2.78
C SER A 75 -11.50 -4.35 2.04
N ASP A 76 -11.06 -3.24 2.64
CA ASP A 76 -10.24 -2.24 1.94
C ASP A 76 -8.78 -2.68 1.79
N ALA A 77 -8.34 -3.55 2.70
CA ALA A 77 -7.04 -4.23 2.64
C ALA A 77 -7.10 -5.57 1.88
N LEU A 78 -8.27 -6.19 1.78
CA LEU A 78 -8.46 -7.50 1.14
C LEU A 78 -8.17 -7.48 -0.37
N ILE A 79 -8.55 -6.39 -1.04
CA ILE A 79 -8.37 -6.23 -2.48
C ILE A 79 -6.87 -6.11 -2.86
N PRO A 80 -6.06 -5.21 -2.27
CA PRO A 80 -4.62 -5.16 -2.57
C PRO A 80 -3.87 -6.40 -2.09
N LEU A 81 -4.26 -7.00 -0.96
CA LEU A 81 -3.65 -8.23 -0.46
C LEU A 81 -3.93 -9.42 -1.38
N SER A 82 -5.17 -9.58 -1.85
CA SER A 82 -5.50 -10.62 -2.82
C SER A 82 -4.68 -10.46 -4.11
N ARG A 83 -4.52 -9.24 -4.64
CA ARG A 83 -3.68 -8.98 -5.84
C ARG A 83 -2.18 -9.24 -5.65
N ALA A 84 -1.71 -9.26 -4.40
CA ALA A 84 -0.35 -9.61 -4.03
C ALA A 84 -0.17 -11.13 -3.94
N VAL A 85 -1.15 -11.84 -3.38
CA VAL A 85 -1.05 -13.28 -3.04
C VAL A 85 -1.54 -14.20 -4.17
N LEU A 86 -2.48 -13.75 -5.00
CA LEU A 86 -3.05 -14.55 -6.11
C LEU A 86 -2.02 -15.05 -7.13
N PRO A 87 -1.02 -14.27 -7.58
CA PRO A 87 0.00 -14.76 -8.51
C PRO A 87 0.74 -16.00 -8.01
N GLY A 88 1.21 -15.96 -6.76
CA GLY A 88 1.92 -17.07 -6.14
C GLY A 88 1.04 -18.29 -5.92
N LEU A 89 -0.18 -18.09 -5.36
CA LEU A 89 -1.13 -19.18 -5.17
C LEU A 89 -1.56 -19.81 -6.50
N GLY A 90 -1.77 -19.00 -7.54
CA GLY A 90 -2.12 -19.47 -8.87
C GLY A 90 -1.01 -20.33 -9.49
N ALA A 91 0.26 -19.92 -9.33
CA ALA A 91 1.40 -20.69 -9.79
C ALA A 91 1.57 -22.02 -9.04
N CYS A 92 1.35 -22.03 -7.72
CA CYS A 92 1.34 -23.25 -6.91
C CYS A 92 0.21 -24.20 -7.34
N LEU A 93 -1.01 -23.68 -7.51
CA LEU A 93 -2.16 -24.46 -7.95
C LEU A 93 -1.91 -25.07 -9.35
N PHE A 94 -1.40 -24.28 -10.29
CA PHE A 94 -1.05 -24.75 -11.63
C PHE A 94 0.00 -25.86 -11.58
N SER A 95 1.05 -25.69 -10.77
CA SER A 95 2.09 -26.70 -10.58
C SER A 95 1.53 -28.00 -10.02
N PHE A 96 0.64 -27.92 -9.03
CA PHE A 96 -0.01 -29.08 -8.43
C PHE A 96 -0.91 -29.82 -9.42
N LEU A 97 -1.78 -29.10 -10.14
CA LEU A 97 -2.68 -29.69 -11.13
C LEU A 97 -1.90 -30.35 -12.28
N PHE A 98 -0.85 -29.70 -12.75
CA PHE A 98 -0.02 -30.26 -13.82
C PHE A 98 0.76 -31.49 -13.35
N LEU A 99 1.27 -31.48 -12.11
CA LEU A 99 1.91 -32.64 -11.52
C LEU A 99 0.93 -33.81 -11.39
N ALA A 100 -0.30 -33.55 -10.94
CA ALA A 100 -1.36 -34.54 -10.84
C ALA A 100 -1.75 -35.13 -12.20
N ALA A 101 -1.74 -34.31 -13.26
CA ALA A 101 -2.12 -34.74 -14.61
C ALA A 101 -1.00 -35.47 -15.38
N SER A 102 0.25 -35.03 -15.23
CA SER A 102 1.37 -35.47 -16.10
C SER A 102 2.45 -36.28 -15.38
N GLY A 103 2.44 -36.31 -14.05
CA GLY A 103 3.48 -36.93 -13.22
C GLY A 103 4.85 -36.23 -13.30
N ARG A 104 4.95 -35.08 -13.99
CA ARG A 104 6.17 -34.29 -14.15
C ARG A 104 6.00 -32.91 -13.55
N PHE A 105 7.07 -32.34 -12.99
CA PHE A 105 7.06 -30.99 -12.45
C PHE A 105 7.41 -29.96 -13.54
N PRO A 106 6.51 -29.02 -13.91
CA PRO A 106 6.72 -28.13 -15.04
C PRO A 106 7.34 -26.80 -14.60
N LEU A 107 8.60 -26.82 -14.14
CA LEU A 107 9.25 -25.64 -13.57
C LEU A 107 9.19 -24.41 -14.51
N SER A 108 9.48 -24.61 -15.80
CA SER A 108 9.45 -23.55 -16.82
C SER A 108 8.04 -22.98 -17.01
N ASN A 109 7.02 -23.83 -17.13
CA ASN A 109 5.65 -23.38 -17.34
C ASN A 109 5.07 -22.72 -16.09
N ALA A 110 5.42 -23.22 -14.90
CA ALA A 110 5.03 -22.61 -13.63
C ALA A 110 5.63 -21.21 -13.48
N LEU A 111 6.91 -21.04 -13.84
CA LEU A 111 7.58 -19.73 -13.83
C LEU A 111 6.94 -18.77 -14.84
N LEU A 112 6.69 -19.23 -16.07
CA LEU A 112 6.02 -18.43 -17.10
C LEU A 112 4.61 -18.01 -16.64
N PHE A 113 3.83 -18.93 -16.10
CA PHE A 113 2.50 -18.65 -15.59
C PHE A 113 2.53 -17.62 -14.45
N TYR A 114 3.49 -17.75 -13.53
CA TYR A 114 3.69 -16.80 -12.45
C TYR A 114 4.04 -15.40 -12.96
N LEU A 115 4.96 -15.28 -13.93
CA LEU A 115 5.31 -13.99 -14.54
C LEU A 115 4.11 -13.35 -15.24
N LEU A 116 3.32 -14.14 -15.99
CA LEU A 116 2.12 -13.66 -16.67
C LEU A 116 1.07 -13.14 -15.69
N LEU A 117 0.78 -13.89 -14.62
CA LEU A 117 -0.17 -13.46 -13.59
C LEU A 117 0.33 -12.21 -12.87
N SER A 118 1.60 -12.18 -12.50
CA SER A 118 2.22 -11.03 -11.82
C SER A 118 2.16 -9.77 -12.69
N GLY A 119 2.47 -9.90 -13.98
CA GLY A 119 2.38 -8.82 -14.97
C GLY A 119 0.95 -8.34 -15.19
N PHE A 120 -0.01 -9.26 -15.28
CA PHE A 120 -1.44 -8.91 -15.42
C PHE A 120 -1.95 -8.11 -14.22
N PHE A 121 -1.65 -8.56 -12.99
CA PHE A 121 -2.05 -7.83 -11.80
C PHE A 121 -1.27 -6.50 -11.64
N ALA A 122 -0.01 -6.44 -12.09
CA ALA A 122 0.77 -5.20 -12.12
C ALA A 122 0.13 -4.17 -13.05
N TRP A 123 -0.34 -4.61 -14.21
CA TRP A 123 -1.05 -3.78 -15.16
C TRP A 123 -2.39 -3.26 -14.61
N ILE A 124 -3.14 -4.10 -13.90
CA ILE A 124 -4.37 -3.68 -13.20
C ILE A 124 -4.06 -2.59 -12.17
N ASP A 125 -3.02 -2.78 -11.36
CA ASP A 125 -2.63 -1.82 -10.33
C ASP A 125 -2.13 -0.51 -10.95
N LEU A 126 -1.38 -0.57 -12.05
CA LEU A 126 -0.94 0.62 -12.78
C LEU A 126 -2.12 1.42 -13.33
N ARG A 127 -3.09 0.76 -13.98
CA ARG A 127 -4.33 1.40 -14.45
C ARG A 127 -5.20 1.96 -13.32
N ARG A 128 -5.10 1.39 -12.12
CA ARG A 128 -5.77 1.93 -10.95
C ARG A 128 -5.09 3.21 -10.47
N LEU A 129 -3.77 3.19 -10.33
CA LEU A 129 -2.99 4.37 -9.91
C LEU A 129 -3.13 5.54 -10.89
N GLU A 130 -3.19 5.25 -12.19
CA GLU A 130 -3.43 6.23 -13.24
C GLU A 130 -4.80 6.92 -13.09
N ARG A 131 -5.86 6.14 -12.82
CA ARG A 131 -7.21 6.70 -12.56
C ARG A 131 -7.28 7.52 -11.27
N GLU A 132 -6.50 7.15 -10.26
CA GLU A 132 -6.44 7.86 -8.98
C GLU A 132 -5.55 9.12 -9.04
N GLY A 133 -4.90 9.40 -10.18
CA GLY A 133 -3.98 10.54 -10.34
C GLY A 133 -2.73 10.45 -9.48
N ARG A 134 -2.47 9.29 -8.85
CA ARG A 134 -1.30 9.01 -8.01
C ARG A 134 -0.12 8.50 -8.85
N LEU A 135 0.11 9.16 -9.98
CA LEU A 135 1.20 8.80 -10.87
C LEU A 135 2.53 9.03 -10.16
N LEU A 136 3.29 7.95 -9.99
CA LEU A 136 4.69 8.01 -9.59
C LEU A 136 5.42 8.80 -10.69
N GLU A 137 5.91 9.99 -10.35
CA GLU A 137 6.49 10.98 -11.30
C GLU A 137 7.70 10.43 -12.06
N GLU A 138 8.36 9.40 -11.55
CA GLU A 138 9.52 8.80 -12.20
C GLU A 138 9.11 7.59 -13.07
N GLY A 139 9.32 7.67 -14.38
CA GLY A 139 8.99 6.59 -15.33
C GLY A 139 9.64 5.23 -15.01
N GLY A 140 10.76 5.21 -14.27
CA GLY A 140 11.43 3.99 -13.81
C GLY A 140 10.64 3.23 -12.73
N GLU A 141 9.86 3.93 -11.92
CA GLU A 141 9.06 3.36 -10.81
C GLU A 141 7.95 2.41 -11.31
N ARG A 142 7.48 2.62 -12.54
CA ARG A 142 6.37 1.84 -13.14
C ARG A 142 6.81 0.41 -13.47
N PHE A 143 8.03 0.26 -13.98
CA PHE A 143 8.59 -1.04 -14.35
C PHE A 143 8.78 -1.94 -13.12
N LEU A 144 9.08 -1.33 -11.96
CA LEU A 144 9.29 -2.05 -10.71
C LEU A 144 8.03 -2.76 -10.19
N LEU A 145 6.82 -2.36 -10.62
CA LEU A 145 5.58 -3.11 -10.31
C LEU A 145 5.48 -4.44 -11.07
N PHE A 146 6.16 -4.57 -12.22
CA PHE A 146 6.16 -5.77 -13.03
C PHE A 146 7.18 -6.81 -12.54
N LEU A 147 8.17 -6.41 -11.75
CA LEU A 147 9.03 -7.37 -11.07
C LEU A 147 8.24 -8.02 -9.93
N PRO A 148 8.22 -9.35 -9.80
CA PRO A 148 7.42 -10.04 -8.79
C PRO A 148 7.78 -9.58 -7.35
N ILE A 149 9.06 -9.66 -6.98
CA ILE A 149 9.54 -9.31 -5.63
C ILE A 149 9.31 -7.83 -5.31
N ILE A 150 9.76 -6.95 -6.20
CA ILE A 150 9.72 -5.49 -5.99
C ILE A 150 8.27 -4.99 -6.08
N GLY A 151 7.49 -5.57 -6.99
CA GLY A 151 6.08 -5.29 -7.19
C GLY A 151 5.22 -5.75 -6.02
N LEU A 152 5.51 -6.91 -5.41
CA LEU A 152 4.84 -7.37 -4.20
C LEU A 152 5.09 -6.42 -3.03
N CYS A 153 6.35 -6.06 -2.78
CA CYS A 153 6.73 -5.10 -1.74
C CYS A 153 6.04 -3.74 -1.96
N ARG A 154 5.99 -3.25 -3.20
CA ARG A 154 5.32 -1.98 -3.53
C ARG A 154 3.80 -2.05 -3.29
N ARG A 155 3.13 -3.13 -3.68
CA ARG A 155 1.69 -3.31 -3.42
C ARG A 155 1.37 -3.36 -1.94
N LEU A 156 2.24 -4.00 -1.16
CA LEU A 156 2.09 -4.07 0.29
C LEU A 156 2.34 -2.72 0.97
N ARG A 157 3.17 -1.83 0.40
CA ARG A 157 3.33 -0.44 0.86
C ARG A 157 2.13 0.46 0.55
N LEU A 158 1.29 0.09 -0.42
CA LEU A 158 0.05 0.82 -0.72
C LEU A 158 -1.08 0.51 0.28
N LEU A 159 -0.87 -0.45 1.20
CA LEU A 159 -1.82 -0.77 2.27
C LEU A 159 -1.87 0.32 3.35
N PRO A 160 -3.02 0.49 4.02
CA PRO A 160 -3.19 1.47 5.09
C PRO A 160 -2.30 1.21 6.33
N SER A 161 -1.73 0.01 6.49
CA SER A 161 -0.84 -0.38 7.59
C SER A 161 0.47 -1.03 7.08
N PRO A 162 1.40 -0.24 6.51
CA PRO A 162 2.58 -0.78 5.82
C PRO A 162 3.57 -1.50 6.76
N GLY A 163 3.60 -1.15 8.05
CA GLY A 163 4.67 -1.57 8.98
C GLY A 163 4.77 -3.08 9.25
N PHE A 164 3.67 -3.83 9.18
CA PHE A 164 3.69 -5.29 9.31
C PHE A 164 4.05 -5.98 8.00
N PHE A 165 3.48 -5.49 6.89
CA PHE A 165 3.60 -6.14 5.59
C PHE A 165 4.93 -5.85 4.87
N ASP A 166 5.60 -4.74 5.16
CA ASP A 166 6.95 -4.46 4.64
C ASP A 166 7.97 -5.54 5.06
N LYS A 167 7.81 -6.11 6.26
CA LYS A 167 8.67 -7.19 6.75
C LYS A 167 8.23 -8.57 6.25
N ALA A 168 6.94 -8.75 6.01
CA ALA A 168 6.37 -10.03 5.57
C ALA A 168 6.44 -10.25 4.05
N ALA A 169 6.53 -9.18 3.25
CA ALA A 169 6.63 -9.24 1.79
C ALA A 169 7.72 -10.19 1.27
N PRO A 170 9.01 -10.06 1.67
CA PRO A 170 10.05 -10.96 1.19
C PRO A 170 9.85 -12.40 1.68
N ILE A 171 9.27 -12.58 2.88
CA ILE A 171 8.99 -13.90 3.46
C ILE A 171 7.90 -14.61 2.66
N LEU A 172 6.84 -13.90 2.27
CA LEU A 172 5.72 -14.45 1.53
C LEU A 172 6.13 -14.89 0.12
N GLU A 173 6.95 -14.07 -0.54
CA GLU A 173 7.53 -14.43 -1.83
C GLU A 173 8.52 -15.59 -1.73
N LEU A 174 9.36 -15.61 -0.68
CA LEU A 174 10.21 -16.77 -0.40
C LEU A 174 9.37 -18.03 -0.21
N LEU A 175 8.23 -17.92 0.49
CA LEU A 175 7.32 -19.04 0.70
C LEU A 175 6.76 -19.55 -0.63
N PHE A 176 6.40 -18.65 -1.56
CA PHE A 176 5.94 -19.01 -2.90
C PHE A 176 7.03 -19.67 -3.73
N LEU A 177 8.23 -19.10 -3.74
CA LEU A 177 9.37 -19.70 -4.44
C LEU A 177 9.71 -21.07 -3.84
N ASN A 178 9.73 -21.22 -2.52
CA ASN A 178 9.90 -22.53 -1.89
C ASN A 178 8.76 -23.49 -2.23
N GLY A 179 7.51 -23.02 -2.32
CA GLY A 179 6.37 -23.83 -2.75
C GLY A 179 6.46 -24.38 -4.17
N VAL A 180 7.23 -23.73 -5.06
CA VAL A 180 7.47 -24.19 -6.43
C VAL A 180 8.80 -24.96 -6.55
N PHE A 181 9.88 -24.44 -5.97
CA PHE A 181 11.21 -25.02 -6.10
C PHE A 181 11.43 -26.24 -5.19
N LEU A 182 10.91 -26.25 -3.96
CA LEU A 182 11.12 -27.36 -3.03
C LEU A 182 10.51 -28.67 -3.55
N PRO A 183 9.27 -28.71 -4.06
CA PRO A 183 8.71 -29.92 -4.67
C PRO A 183 9.49 -30.37 -5.91
N TYR A 184 9.96 -29.42 -6.72
CA TYR A 184 10.82 -29.72 -7.87
C TYR A 184 12.11 -30.43 -7.44
N TYR A 185 12.82 -29.90 -6.44
CA TYR A 185 14.06 -30.49 -5.94
C TYR A 185 13.84 -31.85 -5.29
N ILE A 186 12.76 -32.02 -4.50
CA ILE A 186 12.41 -33.31 -3.88
C ILE A 186 12.12 -34.36 -4.96
N LEU A 187 11.33 -34.04 -5.98
CA LEU A 187 11.03 -34.96 -7.08
C LEU A 187 12.26 -35.30 -7.92
N ARG A 188 13.13 -34.32 -8.17
CA ARG A 188 14.39 -34.56 -8.89
C ARG A 188 15.37 -35.41 -8.07
N ALA A 189 15.42 -35.22 -6.76
CA ALA A 189 16.21 -36.06 -5.85
C ALA A 189 15.67 -37.50 -5.79
N SER A 190 14.34 -37.69 -5.77
CA SER A 190 13.73 -39.03 -5.78
C SER A 190 13.89 -39.77 -7.11
N GLN A 191 14.07 -39.05 -8.22
CA GLN A 191 14.28 -39.62 -9.56
C GLN A 191 15.75 -39.93 -9.88
N GLY A 192 16.69 -39.73 -8.94
CA GLY A 192 18.06 -40.24 -9.06
C GLY A 192 19.06 -39.37 -9.82
N GLY A 193 18.95 -38.04 -9.75
CA GLY A 193 19.84 -37.11 -10.47
C GLY A 193 21.04 -36.58 -9.68
N LEU A 194 21.99 -37.43 -9.28
CA LEU A 194 23.42 -37.09 -9.30
C LEU A 194 24.00 -37.74 -10.56
N SER A 195 23.92 -37.03 -11.69
CA SER A 195 24.68 -37.32 -12.92
C SER A 195 24.83 -36.03 -13.69
#